data_AF-K2B726-F1
#
_entry.id   AF-K2B726-F1
#
_cell.length_a   1.000
_cell.length_b   1.000
_cell.length_c   1.000
_cell.angle_alpha   90.00
_cell.angle_beta   90.00
_cell.angle_gamma   90.00
#
_symmetry.space_group_name_H-M   'P 1'
#
loop_
_entity.id
_entity.type
_entity.pdbx_description
1 polymer ?
#
loop_
_entity_poly.entity_id
_entity_poly.type
_entity_poly.pdbx_seq_one_letter_code
_entity_poly.pdbx_strand_id
1 'polypeptide(L)'
;MVEQEPIKIKSPDKITQLRREGGDVQAVVEQMFFDAYRSGRDDPELAYIGFQTLLDAGIHGQAAMQWMAQDTGNLGIQAKRVLDLGRMFDPVQYDSRVLEEIVHLRRYEELYEFDTHDDPSKNVEIMFRSIYRFAKRFKMITDLPYDFFCDQLAHEMLEKSDASLVSTAATFDVFEPVYFELLGSDGVMDLRDIEQPRALLLGSLGVHSARGFDRFCRKINPNIARRVIDIDSSLPNEVAQYYPECRAGIDIGTALHMPYPSSSVDHVYTNVLLHMLKEDGTKGVNQKMVKQLLDEVFRVLKPGGRFNLVERAYGTYQQSHYGEDTVSAKSEVISLALRTGFIVRKQEMKPKRFVLSGQQGTTCLSRNGVAYYPNALLHCSRQEFFALSLEKPSQTQ
;
A
#
# COMPACT_ATOMS: atom_id res chain seq x y z
N MET A 1 -9.76 8.81 30.33
CA MET A 1 -10.48 8.50 29.08
C MET A 1 -10.54 9.78 28.27
N VAL A 2 -9.77 9.87 27.19
CA VAL A 2 -9.91 10.98 26.23
C VAL A 2 -10.95 10.50 25.23
N GLU A 3 -12.17 11.05 25.30
CA GLU A 3 -13.15 10.89 24.23
C GLU A 3 -12.54 11.48 22.96
N GLN A 4 -12.18 10.64 22.01
CA GLN A 4 -11.80 11.09 20.68
C GLN A 4 -13.07 11.57 20.00
N GLU A 5 -13.17 12.87 19.74
CA GLU A 5 -14.24 13.44 18.92
C GLU A 5 -14.36 12.64 17.62
N PRO A 6 -15.58 12.35 17.13
CA PRO A 6 -15.77 11.70 15.85
C PRO A 6 -15.05 12.53 14.79
N ILE A 7 -14.06 11.93 14.13
CA ILE A 7 -13.32 12.55 13.04
C ILE A 7 -14.35 12.90 11.97
N LYS A 8 -14.72 14.18 11.87
CA LYS A 8 -15.56 14.68 10.78
C LYS A 8 -14.75 14.52 9.50
N ILE A 9 -15.03 13.45 8.76
CA ILE A 9 -14.49 13.24 7.43
C ILE A 9 -15.08 14.34 6.54
N LYS A 10 -14.22 15.28 6.11
CA LYS A 10 -14.62 16.32 5.17
C LYS A 10 -14.93 15.69 3.81
N SER A 11 -15.88 16.26 3.08
CA SER A 11 -16.17 15.83 1.70
C SER A 11 -14.90 15.87 0.84
N PRO A 12 -14.72 14.91 -0.09
CA PRO A 12 -13.62 14.94 -1.06
C PRO A 12 -13.60 16.25 -1.84
N ASP A 13 -12.41 16.69 -2.28
CA ASP A 13 -12.31 17.78 -3.25
C ASP A 13 -12.89 17.39 -4.62
N LYS A 14 -13.23 18.38 -5.45
CA LYS A 14 -14.00 18.18 -6.69
C LYS A 14 -13.27 17.32 -7.72
N ILE A 15 -11.95 17.40 -7.82
CA ILE A 15 -11.13 16.53 -8.70
C ILE A 15 -11.30 15.06 -8.30
N THR A 16 -11.23 14.75 -7.01
CA THR A 16 -11.45 13.41 -6.47
C THR A 16 -12.85 12.91 -6.79
N GLN A 17 -13.87 13.78 -6.66
CA GLN A 17 -15.24 13.44 -7.03
C GLN A 17 -15.37 13.13 -8.53
N LEU A 18 -14.82 13.98 -9.40
CA LEU A 18 -14.86 13.79 -10.86
C LEU A 18 -14.22 12.47 -11.28
N ARG A 19 -13.09 12.10 -10.67
CA ARG A 19 -12.42 10.81 -10.96
C ARG A 19 -13.32 9.61 -10.65
N ARG A 20 -14.06 9.66 -9.54
CA ARG A 20 -14.97 8.57 -9.12
C ARG A 20 -16.20 8.44 -9.98
N GLU A 21 -16.74 9.58 -10.41
CA GLU A 21 -17.94 9.63 -11.26
C GLU A 21 -17.63 9.23 -12.71
N GLY A 22 -16.38 8.88 -13.04
CA GLY A 22 -15.96 8.66 -14.42
C GLY A 22 -16.08 9.93 -15.26
N GLY A 23 -15.92 11.10 -14.62
CA GLY A 23 -15.97 12.38 -15.29
C GLY A 23 -14.98 12.44 -16.44
N ASP A 24 -15.36 13.09 -17.53
CA ASP A 24 -14.50 13.23 -18.68
C ASP A 24 -13.19 13.95 -18.30
N VAL A 25 -12.10 13.54 -18.95
CA VAL A 25 -10.74 14.07 -18.80
C VAL A 25 -10.74 15.59 -18.87
N GLN A 26 -11.57 16.17 -19.74
CA GLN A 26 -11.73 17.61 -19.89
C GLN A 26 -12.23 18.29 -18.60
N ALA A 27 -13.19 17.69 -17.89
CA ALA A 27 -13.72 18.23 -16.64
C ALA A 27 -12.66 18.22 -15.53
N VAL A 28 -11.80 17.20 -15.50
CA VAL A 28 -10.66 17.14 -14.56
C VAL A 28 -9.69 18.28 -14.84
N VAL A 29 -9.33 18.51 -16.10
CA VAL A 29 -8.45 19.61 -16.51
C VAL A 29 -9.04 20.97 -16.14
N GLU A 30 -10.32 21.21 -16.45
CA GLU A 30 -11.01 22.47 -16.12
C GLU A 30 -11.03 22.72 -14.61
N GLN A 31 -11.29 21.69 -13.82
CA GLN A 31 -11.27 21.80 -12.37
C GLN A 31 -9.86 22.08 -11.83
N MET A 32 -8.81 21.45 -12.39
CA MET A 32 -7.42 21.73 -12.02
C MET A 32 -7.06 23.20 -12.27
N PHE A 33 -7.42 23.74 -13.43
CA PHE A 33 -7.20 25.16 -13.73
C PHE A 33 -8.00 26.07 -12.80
N PHE A 34 -9.27 25.73 -12.56
CA PHE A 34 -10.11 26.49 -11.63
C PHE A 34 -9.51 26.54 -10.23
N ASP A 35 -9.06 25.40 -9.70
CA ASP A 35 -8.47 25.33 -8.37
C ASP A 35 -7.16 26.13 -8.28
N ALA A 36 -6.30 26.01 -9.30
CA ALA A 36 -5.04 26.76 -9.40
C ALA A 36 -5.26 28.29 -9.44
N TYR A 37 -6.15 28.78 -10.30
CA TYR A 37 -6.35 30.23 -10.48
C TYR A 37 -7.22 30.87 -9.40
N ARG A 38 -8.26 30.17 -8.90
CA ARG A 38 -9.20 30.78 -7.93
C ARG A 38 -8.56 31.07 -6.58
N SER A 39 -7.53 30.33 -6.23
CA SER A 39 -7.02 30.32 -4.86
C SER A 39 -5.56 30.74 -4.75
N GLY A 40 -4.85 30.88 -5.88
CA GLY A 40 -3.38 30.99 -5.88
C GLY A 40 -2.72 29.82 -5.13
N ARG A 41 -3.46 28.73 -4.90
CA ARG A 41 -2.94 27.55 -4.20
C ARG A 41 -2.26 26.68 -5.23
N ASP A 42 -0.95 26.68 -5.17
CA ASP A 42 -0.19 25.50 -5.54
C ASP A 42 -0.44 24.46 -4.44
N ASP A 43 -1.48 23.63 -4.59
CA ASP A 43 -1.74 22.48 -3.72
C ASP A 43 -1.14 21.22 -4.36
N PRO A 44 0.04 20.75 -3.89
CA PRO A 44 0.71 19.57 -4.45
C PRO A 44 -0.15 18.32 -4.46
N GLU A 45 -1.08 18.20 -3.50
CA GLU A 45 -1.94 17.01 -3.38
C GLU A 45 -3.00 16.99 -4.47
N LEU A 46 -3.64 18.12 -4.74
CA LEU A 46 -4.62 18.24 -5.81
C LEU A 46 -3.96 18.12 -7.18
N ALA A 47 -2.79 18.72 -7.37
CA ALA A 47 -2.00 18.57 -8.58
C ALA A 47 -1.62 17.09 -8.81
N TYR A 48 -1.13 16.40 -7.77
CA TYR A 48 -0.81 14.97 -7.82
C TYR A 48 -2.03 14.13 -8.23
N ILE A 49 -3.17 14.31 -7.57
CA ILE A 49 -4.41 13.58 -7.87
C ILE A 49 -4.85 13.84 -9.32
N GLY A 50 -4.85 15.10 -9.75
CA GLY A 50 -5.25 15.49 -11.09
C GLY A 50 -4.35 14.88 -12.16
N PHE A 51 -3.03 15.04 -12.06
CA PHE A 51 -2.09 14.46 -13.02
C PHE A 51 -2.11 12.94 -13.05
N GLN A 52 -2.23 12.28 -11.88
CA GLN A 52 -2.39 10.82 -11.85
C GLN A 52 -3.65 10.38 -12.61
N THR A 53 -4.76 11.11 -12.46
CA THR A 53 -6.01 10.84 -13.19
C THR A 53 -5.81 10.93 -14.71
N LEU A 54 -5.07 11.94 -15.17
CA LEU A 54 -4.76 12.11 -16.59
C LEU A 54 -3.83 11.00 -17.10
N LEU A 55 -2.86 10.56 -16.30
CA LEU A 55 -2.00 9.43 -16.66
C LEU A 55 -2.80 8.12 -16.78
N ASP A 56 -3.71 7.86 -15.85
CA ASP A 56 -4.56 6.67 -15.85
C ASP A 56 -5.54 6.65 -17.04
N ALA A 57 -5.92 7.82 -17.57
CA ALA A 57 -6.74 7.94 -18.77
C ALA A 57 -5.99 7.68 -20.10
N GLY A 58 -4.69 7.34 -20.04
CA GLY A 58 -3.89 6.94 -21.19
C GLY A 58 -3.81 8.04 -22.27
N ILE A 59 -4.08 7.67 -23.52
CA ILE A 59 -3.93 8.58 -24.67
C ILE A 59 -4.77 9.86 -24.56
N HIS A 60 -5.97 9.76 -23.97
CA HIS A 60 -6.87 10.91 -23.82
C HIS A 60 -6.33 11.89 -22.79
N GLY A 61 -5.88 11.39 -21.65
CA GLY A 61 -5.26 12.23 -20.64
C GLY A 61 -3.90 12.78 -21.06
N GLN A 62 -3.14 12.05 -21.89
CA GLN A 62 -1.92 12.59 -22.50
C GLN A 62 -2.22 13.78 -23.43
N ALA A 63 -3.24 13.68 -24.29
CA ALA A 63 -3.65 14.79 -25.15
C ALA A 63 -4.12 15.99 -24.32
N ALA A 64 -4.86 15.75 -23.24
CA ALA A 64 -5.31 16.78 -22.33
C ALA A 64 -4.16 17.45 -21.58
N MET A 65 -3.16 16.68 -21.14
CA MET A 65 -1.91 17.23 -20.57
C MET A 65 -1.13 18.05 -21.60
N GLN A 66 -1.11 17.67 -22.88
CA GLN A 66 -0.44 18.45 -23.93
C GLN A 66 -1.10 19.80 -24.15
N TRP A 67 -2.43 19.85 -24.07
CA TRP A 67 -3.18 21.09 -24.09
C TRP A 67 -2.88 21.94 -22.84
N MET A 68 -2.91 21.35 -21.64
CA MET A 68 -2.58 22.03 -20.38
C MET A 68 -1.14 22.60 -20.39
N ALA A 69 -0.19 21.88 -20.99
CA ALA A 69 1.21 22.30 -21.10
C ALA A 69 1.43 23.53 -22.00
N GLN A 70 0.40 24.03 -22.68
CA GLN A 70 0.43 25.31 -23.40
C GLN A 70 0.32 26.51 -22.45
N ASP A 71 -0.21 26.31 -21.24
CA ASP A 71 -0.22 27.34 -20.20
C ASP A 71 1.21 27.63 -19.72
N THR A 72 1.51 28.91 -19.49
CA THR A 72 2.82 29.37 -19.02
C THR A 72 2.90 29.46 -17.49
N GLY A 73 1.78 29.23 -16.79
CA GLY A 73 1.72 29.13 -15.34
C GLY A 73 2.36 27.86 -14.80
N ASN A 74 2.40 27.77 -13.46
CA ASN A 74 3.04 26.65 -12.76
C ASN A 74 2.43 25.29 -13.16
N LEU A 75 1.11 25.23 -13.31
CA LEU A 75 0.40 24.01 -13.69
C LEU A 75 0.80 23.55 -15.11
N GLY A 76 0.88 24.46 -16.08
CA GLY A 76 1.36 24.14 -17.44
C GLY A 76 2.83 23.71 -17.46
N ILE A 77 3.69 24.33 -16.65
CA ILE A 77 5.10 23.92 -16.49
C ILE A 77 5.20 22.49 -15.92
N GLN A 78 4.41 22.17 -14.90
CA GLN A 78 4.36 20.83 -14.31
C GLN A 78 3.82 19.81 -15.31
N ALA A 79 2.74 20.11 -16.03
CA ALA A 79 2.19 19.25 -17.07
C ALA A 79 3.22 18.92 -18.16
N LYS A 80 3.98 19.94 -18.60
CA LYS A 80 5.08 19.76 -19.55
C LYS A 80 6.16 18.82 -19.01
N ARG A 81 6.56 18.98 -17.74
CA ARG A 81 7.53 18.07 -17.11
C ARG A 81 7.03 16.63 -17.05
N VAL A 82 5.75 16.41 -16.70
CA VAL A 82 5.16 15.06 -16.69
C VAL A 82 5.22 14.45 -18.08
N LEU A 83 4.90 15.20 -19.13
CA LEU A 83 4.95 14.74 -20.52
C LEU A 83 6.37 14.43 -21.00
N ASP A 84 7.34 15.30 -20.69
CA ASP A 84 8.74 15.12 -21.09
C ASP A 84 9.34 13.86 -20.46
N LEU A 85 8.98 13.57 -19.20
CA LEU A 85 9.41 12.37 -18.49
C LEU A 85 8.61 11.13 -18.89
N GLY A 86 7.31 11.28 -19.17
CA GLY A 86 6.44 10.21 -19.66
C GLY A 86 6.82 9.71 -21.05
N ARG A 87 7.49 10.50 -21.89
CA ARG A 87 8.05 10.03 -23.18
C ARG A 87 9.17 9.00 -23.02
N MET A 88 9.75 8.87 -21.82
CA MET A 88 10.80 7.91 -21.52
C MET A 88 10.28 6.58 -20.95
N PHE A 89 8.99 6.48 -20.61
CA PHE A 89 8.41 5.30 -19.94
C PHE A 89 7.05 4.92 -20.54
N ASP A 90 6.77 3.62 -20.64
CA ASP A 90 5.42 3.12 -20.95
C ASP A 90 4.42 3.66 -19.91
N PRO A 91 3.23 4.19 -20.28
CA PRO A 91 2.20 4.62 -19.34
C PRO A 91 1.85 3.59 -18.26
N VAL A 92 2.01 2.30 -18.56
CA VAL A 92 1.79 1.20 -17.61
C VAL A 92 2.90 1.09 -16.55
N GLN A 93 4.06 1.71 -16.79
CA GLN A 93 5.25 1.68 -15.94
C GLN A 93 5.55 3.01 -15.23
N TYR A 94 4.62 3.97 -15.27
CA TYR A 94 4.86 5.28 -14.66
C TYR A 94 5.11 5.15 -13.15
N ASP A 95 6.30 5.57 -12.72
CA ASP A 95 6.72 5.53 -11.33
C ASP A 95 6.16 6.76 -10.61
N SER A 96 5.30 6.56 -9.60
CA SER A 96 4.63 7.63 -8.86
C SER A 96 5.59 8.67 -8.27
N ARG A 97 6.87 8.30 -8.07
CA ARG A 97 7.94 9.20 -7.58
C ARG A 97 8.22 10.35 -8.53
N VAL A 98 8.15 10.10 -9.83
CA VAL A 98 8.37 11.13 -10.85
C VAL A 98 7.32 12.23 -10.70
N LEU A 99 6.05 11.84 -10.52
CA LEU A 99 4.97 12.80 -10.33
C LEU A 99 5.11 13.54 -8.99
N GLU A 100 5.43 12.83 -7.92
CA GLU A 100 5.72 13.40 -6.59
C GLU A 100 6.81 14.49 -6.66
N GLU A 101 7.90 14.25 -7.37
CA GLU A 101 8.97 15.24 -7.56
C GLU A 101 8.52 16.46 -8.36
N ILE A 102 7.75 16.26 -9.42
CA ILE A 102 7.27 17.34 -10.30
C ILE A 102 6.32 18.28 -9.55
N VAL A 103 5.38 17.72 -8.77
CA VAL A 103 4.40 18.50 -8.01
C VAL A 103 4.93 18.95 -6.65
N HIS A 104 6.20 18.65 -6.34
CA HIS A 104 6.83 18.95 -5.05
C HIS A 104 6.10 18.33 -3.84
N LEU A 105 5.51 17.14 -4.04
CA LEU A 105 4.90 16.34 -2.99
C LEU A 105 5.92 15.29 -2.53
N ARG A 106 6.37 15.36 -1.26
CA ARG A 106 7.26 14.33 -0.70
C ARG A 106 6.49 13.46 0.29
N ARG A 107 6.11 12.24 -0.11
CA ARG A 107 5.34 11.35 0.75
C ARG A 107 6.22 10.54 1.71
N TYR A 108 7.45 10.20 1.34
CA TYR A 108 8.38 9.37 2.14
C TYR A 108 9.85 9.59 1.75
N GLU A 109 10.75 9.00 2.53
CA GLU A 109 12.17 8.78 2.17
C GLU A 109 12.38 7.30 1.84
N GLU A 110 13.04 6.99 0.72
CA GLU A 110 13.37 5.61 0.34
C GLU A 110 14.83 5.26 0.63
N LEU A 111 15.02 4.07 1.16
CA LEU A 111 16.22 3.28 0.95
C LEU A 111 16.11 2.59 -0.41
N TYR A 112 16.89 3.07 -1.37
CA TYR A 112 17.11 2.33 -2.60
C TYR A 112 17.99 1.11 -2.28
N GLU A 113 17.53 -0.08 -2.66
CA GLU A 113 18.42 -1.22 -2.90
C GLU A 113 19.55 -0.73 -3.81
N PHE A 114 20.73 -0.55 -3.24
CA PHE A 114 21.95 -0.77 -3.99
C PHE A 114 22.18 -2.27 -3.92
N ASP A 115 22.56 -2.87 -5.06
CA ASP A 115 22.84 -4.29 -5.21
C ASP A 115 23.34 -4.87 -3.90
N THR A 116 22.63 -5.88 -3.41
CA THR A 116 23.09 -6.70 -2.28
C THR A 116 24.54 -7.07 -2.54
N HIS A 117 25.46 -6.30 -1.97
CA HIS A 117 26.83 -6.76 -1.88
C HIS A 117 26.76 -8.02 -1.01
N ASP A 118 27.52 -9.05 -1.39
CA ASP A 118 27.65 -10.33 -0.68
C ASP A 118 28.16 -10.18 0.78
N ASP A 119 28.29 -8.95 1.27
CA ASP A 119 28.78 -8.59 2.58
C ASP A 119 27.68 -7.90 3.40
N PRO A 120 27.01 -8.65 4.31
CA PRO A 120 26.01 -8.14 5.24
C PRO A 120 26.46 -6.89 6.02
N SER A 121 27.77 -6.74 6.28
CA SER A 121 28.30 -5.58 7.01
C SER A 121 28.16 -4.27 6.23
N LYS A 122 28.25 -4.30 4.90
CA LYS A 122 28.06 -3.12 4.03
C LYS A 122 26.60 -2.69 3.96
N ASN A 123 25.67 -3.64 3.92
CA ASN A 123 24.23 -3.35 3.94
C ASN A 123 23.82 -2.68 5.26
N VAL A 124 24.40 -3.14 6.36
CA VAL A 124 24.25 -2.53 7.69
C VAL A 124 24.81 -1.11 7.70
N GLU A 125 26.03 -0.89 7.19
CA GLU A 125 26.63 0.46 7.12
C GLU A 125 25.79 1.45 6.29
N ILE A 126 25.29 1.03 5.11
CA ILE A 126 24.45 1.87 4.24
C ILE A 126 23.13 2.23 4.94
N MET A 127 22.54 1.29 5.66
CA MET A 127 21.34 1.50 6.47
C MET A 127 21.62 2.51 7.58
N PHE A 128 22.72 2.37 8.34
CA PHE A 128 23.13 3.34 9.36
C PHE A 128 23.33 4.75 8.77
N ARG A 129 24.00 4.88 7.61
CA ARG A 129 24.15 6.16 6.90
C ARG A 129 22.83 6.80 6.55
N SER A 130 21.85 5.99 6.14
CA SER A 130 20.55 6.48 5.71
C SER A 130 19.68 6.89 6.90
N ILE A 131 19.70 6.13 8.00
CA ILE A 131 19.06 6.50 9.26
C ILE A 131 19.68 7.80 9.80
N TYR A 132 21.00 7.94 9.76
CA TYR A 132 21.68 9.18 10.18
C TYR A 132 21.29 10.39 9.33
N ARG A 133 21.31 10.26 8.00
CA ARG A 133 20.88 11.34 7.08
C ARG A 133 19.44 11.74 7.34
N PHE A 134 18.58 10.76 7.52
CA PHE A 134 17.19 10.95 7.87
C PHE A 134 17.05 11.71 9.21
N ALA A 135 17.70 11.25 10.28
CA ALA A 135 17.64 11.88 11.60
C ALA A 135 18.14 13.34 11.57
N LYS A 136 19.22 13.60 10.83
CA LYS A 136 19.77 14.95 10.64
C LYS A 136 18.83 15.86 9.85
N ARG A 137 18.22 15.34 8.77
CA ARG A 137 17.26 16.08 7.93
C ARG A 137 16.04 16.53 8.73
N PHE A 138 15.51 15.65 9.58
CA PHE A 138 14.35 15.94 10.41
C PHE A 138 14.71 16.59 11.75
N LYS A 139 15.97 17.03 11.93
CA LYS A 139 16.49 17.66 13.15
C LYS A 139 16.24 16.84 14.42
N MET A 140 16.10 15.53 14.28
CA MET A 140 16.00 14.59 15.39
C MET A 140 17.34 14.49 16.12
N ILE A 141 18.43 14.71 15.38
CA ILE A 141 19.78 14.93 15.91
C ILE A 141 20.30 16.25 15.34
N THR A 142 20.98 17.03 16.17
CA THR A 142 21.70 18.24 15.77
C THR A 142 23.17 18.03 16.07
N ASP A 143 24.02 18.20 15.07
CA ASP A 143 25.49 18.25 15.20
C ASP A 143 26.18 17.01 15.78
N LEU A 144 25.50 15.86 15.82
CA LEU A 144 26.12 14.59 16.21
C LEU A 144 27.03 14.07 15.07
N PRO A 145 28.33 13.79 15.31
CA PRO A 145 29.18 13.15 14.32
C PRO A 145 28.64 11.77 13.92
N TYR A 146 28.79 11.39 12.65
CA TYR A 146 28.29 10.12 12.13
C TYR A 146 28.83 8.91 12.90
N ASP A 147 30.11 8.93 13.25
CA ASP A 147 30.76 7.82 13.96
C ASP A 147 30.16 7.67 15.38
N PHE A 148 29.89 8.78 16.06
CA PHE A 148 29.25 8.78 17.38
C PHE A 148 27.77 8.34 17.32
N PHE A 149 27.06 8.70 16.25
CA PHE A 149 25.71 8.21 15.98
C PHE A 149 25.70 6.68 15.79
N CYS A 150 26.66 6.16 15.02
CA CYS A 150 26.78 4.73 14.79
C CYS A 150 27.11 3.99 16.08
N ASP A 151 28.02 4.51 16.90
CA ASP A 151 28.36 3.87 18.18
C ASP A 151 27.17 3.86 19.14
N GLN A 152 26.41 4.96 19.27
CA GLN A 152 25.20 4.97 20.10
C GLN A 152 24.09 4.08 19.56
N LEU A 153 23.79 4.15 18.25
CA LEU A 153 22.73 3.35 17.65
C LEU A 153 23.12 1.87 17.62
N ALA A 154 24.37 1.52 17.32
CA ALA A 154 24.88 0.16 17.42
C ALA A 154 24.83 -0.35 18.87
N HIS A 155 25.16 0.47 19.87
CA HIS A 155 25.08 0.08 21.27
C HIS A 155 23.62 -0.12 21.72
N GLU A 156 22.70 0.77 21.34
CA GLU A 156 21.25 0.60 21.57
C GLU A 156 20.67 -0.58 20.79
N MET A 157 21.17 -0.87 19.58
CA MET A 157 20.73 -2.00 18.75
C MET A 157 21.28 -3.34 19.22
N LEU A 158 22.51 -3.39 19.75
CA LEU A 158 23.12 -4.58 20.33
C LEU A 158 22.53 -4.89 21.71
N GLU A 159 22.17 -3.87 22.50
CA GLU A 159 21.47 -4.04 23.79
C GLU A 159 19.97 -4.30 23.63
N LYS A 160 19.32 -3.76 22.59
CA LYS A 160 17.89 -3.94 22.29
C LYS A 160 17.67 -4.80 21.05
N SER A 161 18.46 -5.86 20.87
CA SER A 161 18.51 -6.71 19.67
C SER A 161 17.19 -7.37 19.25
N ASP A 162 16.13 -7.25 20.05
CA ASP A 162 14.76 -7.64 19.67
C ASP A 162 13.86 -6.50 19.17
N ALA A 163 14.24 -5.22 19.29
CA ALA A 163 13.28 -4.12 19.17
C ALA A 163 13.55 -3.08 18.06
N SER A 164 14.77 -2.75 17.67
CA SER A 164 15.01 -1.47 16.96
C SER A 164 15.37 -1.55 15.48
N LEU A 165 15.80 -2.69 14.93
CA LEU A 165 16.17 -2.75 13.51
C LEU A 165 15.87 -4.09 12.85
N VAL A 166 15.35 -4.00 11.63
CA VAL A 166 14.89 -5.09 10.75
C VAL A 166 13.57 -5.70 11.22
N SER A 167 12.46 -5.20 10.68
CA SER A 167 11.24 -6.01 10.65
C SER A 167 11.41 -7.18 9.68
N THR A 168 12.02 -8.26 10.16
CA THR A 168 12.07 -9.55 9.47
C THR A 168 10.68 -10.18 9.36
N ALA A 169 9.77 -9.81 10.25
CA ALA A 169 8.41 -10.29 10.28
C ALA A 169 7.61 -9.68 9.11
N ALA A 170 7.04 -10.55 8.28
CA ALA A 170 6.22 -10.18 7.12
C ALA A 170 4.77 -9.85 7.54
N THR A 171 4.62 -8.99 8.55
CA THR A 171 3.33 -8.63 9.16
C THR A 171 2.62 -7.54 8.36
N PHE A 172 1.31 -7.40 8.57
CA PHE A 172 0.50 -6.40 7.88
C PHE A 172 1.00 -4.96 8.10
N ASP A 173 1.37 -4.62 9.34
CA ASP A 173 1.87 -3.30 9.76
C ASP A 173 3.11 -2.83 8.97
N VAL A 174 3.92 -3.78 8.52
CA VAL A 174 5.17 -3.56 7.79
C VAL A 174 4.91 -3.18 6.34
N PHE A 175 3.88 -3.79 5.75
CA PHE A 175 3.42 -3.54 4.39
C PHE A 175 2.28 -2.53 4.30
N GLU A 176 1.95 -1.86 5.41
CA GLU A 176 0.95 -0.78 5.42
C GLU A 176 1.11 0.22 4.25
N PRO A 177 2.33 0.67 3.90
CA PRO A 177 2.52 1.57 2.76
C PRO A 177 2.04 0.98 1.44
N VAL A 178 2.33 -0.31 1.19
CA VAL A 178 1.89 -1.01 -0.02
C VAL A 178 0.37 -1.05 -0.10
N TYR A 179 -0.33 -1.33 1.00
CA TYR A 179 -1.80 -1.33 0.98
C TYR A 179 -2.37 0.04 0.66
N PHE A 180 -1.77 1.13 1.15
CA PHE A 180 -2.19 2.47 0.77
C PHE A 180 -1.87 2.81 -0.68
N GLU A 181 -0.71 2.40 -1.20
CA GLU A 181 -0.39 2.56 -2.63
C GLU A 181 -1.35 1.74 -3.51
N LEU A 182 -1.68 0.51 -3.13
CA LEU A 182 -2.63 -0.36 -3.84
C LEU A 182 -4.05 0.23 -3.84
N LEU A 183 -4.52 0.76 -2.71
CA LEU A 183 -5.82 1.43 -2.64
C LEU A 183 -5.83 2.72 -3.48
N GLY A 184 -4.74 3.48 -3.44
CA GLY A 184 -4.69 4.86 -3.93
C GLY A 184 -5.67 5.77 -3.19
N SER A 185 -5.73 7.04 -3.60
CA SER A 185 -6.66 7.99 -3.01
C SER A 185 -8.13 7.59 -3.24
N ASP A 186 -8.48 6.99 -4.38
CA ASP A 186 -9.86 6.53 -4.63
C ASP A 186 -10.28 5.44 -3.67
N GLY A 187 -9.50 4.37 -3.54
CA GLY A 187 -9.87 3.27 -2.64
C GLY A 187 -10.00 3.70 -1.20
N VAL A 188 -9.15 4.65 -0.75
CA VAL A 188 -9.26 5.24 0.59
C VAL A 188 -10.55 6.03 0.74
N MET A 189 -10.88 6.87 -0.25
CA MET A 189 -12.09 7.67 -0.18
C MET A 189 -13.34 6.78 -0.31
N ASP A 190 -13.33 5.73 -1.12
CA ASP A 190 -14.50 4.86 -1.35
C ASP A 190 -14.88 4.17 -0.03
N LEU A 191 -13.88 3.71 0.70
CA LEU A 191 -14.05 3.17 2.05
C LEU A 191 -14.53 4.20 3.08
N ARG A 192 -14.20 5.49 2.91
CA ARG A 192 -14.69 6.58 3.78
C ARG A 192 -16.16 6.89 3.57
N ASP A 193 -16.64 6.77 2.34
CA ASP A 193 -18.02 7.11 1.98
C ASP A 193 -19.02 6.01 2.32
N ILE A 194 -18.55 4.77 2.50
CA ILE A 194 -19.40 3.70 3.02
C ILE A 194 -19.61 3.93 4.53
N GLU A 195 -20.86 3.92 4.97
CA GLU A 195 -21.22 4.20 6.38
C GLU A 195 -20.61 3.17 7.35
N GLN A 196 -20.69 1.89 7.00
CA GLN A 196 -20.16 0.76 7.77
C GLN A 196 -19.50 -0.28 6.84
N PRO A 197 -18.32 0.02 6.28
CA PRO A 197 -17.64 -0.88 5.37
C PRO A 197 -17.16 -2.11 6.13
N ARG A 198 -17.07 -3.24 5.44
CA ARG A 198 -16.58 -4.50 5.98
C ARG A 198 -15.24 -4.83 5.36
N ALA A 199 -14.23 -4.96 6.21
CA ALA A 199 -12.89 -5.33 5.81
C ALA A 199 -12.49 -6.66 6.46
N LEU A 200 -11.85 -7.53 5.69
CA LEU A 200 -11.41 -8.85 6.14
C LEU A 200 -9.91 -9.04 5.88
N LEU A 201 -9.16 -9.45 6.90
CA LEU A 201 -7.78 -9.94 6.77
C LEU A 201 -7.77 -11.47 6.76
N LEU A 202 -7.12 -12.07 5.76
CA LEU A 202 -6.92 -13.51 5.62
C LEU A 202 -5.51 -13.88 6.09
N GLY A 203 -5.42 -14.68 7.15
CA GLY A 203 -4.15 -15.12 7.71
C GLY A 203 -3.39 -13.96 8.36
N SER A 204 -3.37 -13.92 9.68
CA SER A 204 -2.76 -12.81 10.42
C SER A 204 -1.29 -13.01 10.71
N LEU A 205 -0.73 -14.21 10.52
CA LEU A 205 0.65 -14.49 10.90
C LEU A 205 0.91 -14.07 12.38
N GLY A 206 -0.08 -14.29 13.24
CA GLY A 206 -0.08 -13.94 14.67
C GLY A 206 -0.68 -12.56 15.01
N VAL A 207 -0.55 -12.19 16.29
CA VAL A 207 -1.21 -11.02 16.91
C VAL A 207 -0.86 -9.68 16.25
N HIS A 208 0.33 -9.54 15.67
CA HIS A 208 0.83 -8.27 15.17
C HIS A 208 0.09 -7.77 13.92
N SER A 209 -0.22 -8.66 12.96
CA SER A 209 -0.95 -8.23 11.76
C SER A 209 -2.42 -7.94 12.06
N ALA A 210 -3.03 -8.67 13.00
CA ALA A 210 -4.39 -8.39 13.45
C ALA A 210 -4.49 -6.95 14.03
N ARG A 211 -3.55 -6.59 14.90
CA ARG A 211 -3.44 -5.22 15.45
C ARG A 211 -3.17 -4.20 14.34
N GLY A 212 -2.25 -4.50 13.43
CA GLY A 212 -1.90 -3.59 12.35
C GLY A 212 -3.05 -3.30 11.40
N PHE A 213 -3.77 -4.35 11.02
CA PHE A 213 -4.97 -4.27 10.21
C PHE A 213 -6.08 -3.46 10.89
N ASP A 214 -6.26 -3.63 12.21
CA ASP A 214 -7.19 -2.81 12.99
C ASP A 214 -6.85 -1.31 12.88
N ARG A 215 -5.58 -0.95 13.11
CA ARG A 215 -5.10 0.44 13.01
C ARG A 215 -5.25 0.99 11.59
N PHE A 216 -4.84 0.25 10.59
CA PHE A 216 -4.99 0.61 9.17
C PHE A 216 -6.44 0.94 8.83
N CYS A 217 -7.38 0.05 9.18
CA CYS A 217 -8.79 0.29 8.94
C CYS A 217 -9.30 1.54 9.66
N ARG A 218 -8.88 1.79 10.91
CA ARG A 218 -9.29 2.98 11.69
C ARG A 218 -8.83 4.29 11.05
N LYS A 219 -7.64 4.30 10.45
CA LYS A 219 -7.11 5.49 9.75
C LYS A 219 -7.96 5.88 8.55
N ILE A 220 -8.48 4.88 7.84
CA ILE A 220 -9.34 5.10 6.67
C ILE A 220 -10.71 5.56 7.13
N ASN A 221 -11.41 4.73 7.91
CA ASN A 221 -12.75 5.00 8.40
C ASN A 221 -12.93 4.33 9.80
N PRO A 222 -13.25 5.09 10.86
CA PRO A 222 -13.37 4.53 12.20
C PRO A 222 -14.49 3.47 12.32
N ASN A 223 -15.49 3.52 11.45
CA ASN A 223 -16.65 2.63 11.44
C ASN A 223 -16.46 1.33 10.65
N ILE A 224 -15.26 1.08 10.09
CA ILE A 224 -14.99 -0.20 9.40
C ILE A 224 -15.23 -1.37 10.38
N ALA A 225 -16.14 -2.26 10.00
CA ALA A 225 -16.29 -3.58 10.60
C ALA A 225 -15.13 -4.46 10.12
N ARG A 226 -14.12 -4.60 10.97
CA ARG A 226 -12.86 -5.30 10.70
C ARG A 226 -12.89 -6.69 11.29
N ARG A 227 -12.65 -7.69 10.43
CA ARG A 227 -12.54 -9.10 10.81
C ARG A 227 -11.19 -9.66 10.37
N VAL A 228 -10.69 -10.61 11.14
CA VAL A 228 -9.50 -11.41 10.83
C VAL A 228 -9.93 -12.86 10.86
N ILE A 229 -9.61 -13.62 9.81
CA ILE A 229 -9.78 -15.07 9.81
C ILE A 229 -8.41 -15.74 9.89
N ASP A 230 -8.25 -16.65 10.85
CA ASP A 230 -7.03 -17.39 11.07
C ASP A 230 -7.32 -18.84 11.50
N ILE A 231 -6.43 -19.75 11.14
CA ILE A 231 -6.53 -21.16 11.57
C ILE A 231 -6.05 -21.34 13.00
N ASP A 232 -5.25 -20.41 13.52
CA ASP A 232 -4.70 -20.50 14.86
C ASP A 232 -5.76 -20.19 15.93
N SER A 233 -6.18 -21.23 16.64
CA SER A 233 -7.17 -21.14 17.72
C SER A 233 -6.72 -20.35 18.95
N SER A 234 -5.41 -20.12 19.15
CA SER A 234 -4.92 -19.31 20.29
C SER A 234 -5.04 -17.80 20.02
N LEU A 235 -5.09 -17.39 18.76
CA LEU A 235 -5.01 -15.98 18.33
C LEU A 235 -6.01 -15.04 19.03
N PRO A 236 -7.30 -15.37 19.22
CA PRO A 236 -8.23 -14.47 19.90
C PRO A 236 -7.79 -14.14 21.33
N ASN A 237 -7.30 -15.14 22.06
CA ASN A 237 -6.84 -14.97 23.44
C ASN A 237 -5.53 -14.16 23.48
N GLU A 238 -4.61 -14.43 22.57
CA GLU A 238 -3.35 -13.70 22.48
C GLU A 238 -3.57 -12.23 22.09
N VAL A 239 -4.45 -11.94 21.13
CA VAL A 239 -4.80 -10.55 20.77
C VAL A 239 -5.42 -9.85 21.97
N ALA A 240 -6.36 -10.48 22.67
CA ALA A 240 -6.99 -9.90 23.87
C ALA A 240 -5.97 -9.65 25.00
N GLN A 241 -4.97 -10.52 25.16
CA GLN A 241 -3.95 -10.41 26.19
C GLN A 241 -2.92 -9.32 25.87
N TYR A 242 -2.37 -9.31 24.65
CA TYR A 242 -1.26 -8.43 24.28
C TYR A 242 -1.71 -7.08 23.72
N TYR A 243 -2.89 -7.02 23.11
CA TYR A 243 -3.45 -5.83 22.45
C TYR A 243 -4.94 -5.66 22.77
N PRO A 244 -5.31 -5.44 24.04
CA PRO A 244 -6.72 -5.30 24.45
C PRO A 244 -7.44 -4.12 23.77
N GLU A 245 -6.69 -3.18 23.18
CA GLU A 245 -7.22 -2.07 22.38
C GLU A 245 -7.59 -2.46 20.94
N CYS A 246 -7.15 -3.62 20.45
CA CYS A 246 -7.49 -4.16 19.14
C CYS A 246 -8.98 -4.50 19.10
N ARG A 247 -9.71 -3.91 18.15
CA ARG A 247 -11.17 -4.10 18.00
C ARG A 247 -11.54 -4.98 16.81
N ALA A 248 -10.57 -5.59 16.15
CA ALA A 248 -10.83 -6.55 15.09
C ALA A 248 -11.50 -7.81 15.69
N GLY A 249 -12.61 -8.24 15.10
CA GLY A 249 -13.19 -9.54 15.43
C GLY A 249 -12.30 -10.64 14.86
N ILE A 250 -11.92 -11.61 15.68
CA ILE A 250 -11.11 -12.75 15.26
C ILE A 250 -12.02 -13.97 15.09
N ASP A 251 -12.11 -14.47 13.86
CA ASP A 251 -12.92 -15.65 13.52
C ASP A 251 -11.96 -16.82 13.23
N ILE A 252 -12.15 -17.96 13.91
CA ILE A 252 -11.31 -19.15 13.67
C ILE A 252 -11.82 -19.91 12.45
N GLY A 253 -10.95 -20.12 11.47
CA GLY A 253 -11.31 -20.83 10.25
C GLY A 253 -10.24 -20.73 9.15
N THR A 254 -10.50 -21.42 8.04
CA THR A 254 -9.61 -21.40 6.87
C THR A 254 -10.06 -20.34 5.86
N ALA A 255 -9.10 -19.62 5.28
CA ALA A 255 -9.37 -18.71 4.17
C ALA A 255 -9.87 -19.44 2.90
N LEU A 256 -9.68 -20.77 2.82
CA LEU A 256 -10.16 -21.61 1.72
C LEU A 256 -11.63 -22.01 1.85
N HIS A 257 -12.28 -21.69 2.98
CA HIS A 257 -13.70 -21.90 3.21
C HIS A 257 -14.19 -20.88 4.25
N MET A 258 -14.50 -19.68 3.78
CA MET A 258 -14.80 -18.56 4.66
C MET A 258 -16.25 -18.61 5.17
N PRO A 259 -16.50 -18.41 6.49
CA PRO A 259 -17.83 -18.44 7.09
C PRO A 259 -18.63 -17.14 6.84
N TYR A 260 -18.40 -16.49 5.70
CA TYR A 260 -19.10 -15.27 5.30
C TYR A 260 -20.03 -15.54 4.13
N PRO A 261 -21.22 -14.92 4.09
CA PRO A 261 -22.12 -15.02 2.95
C PRO A 261 -21.47 -14.50 1.66
N SER A 262 -22.02 -14.91 0.52
CA SER A 262 -21.64 -14.31 -0.76
C SER A 262 -21.93 -12.80 -0.75
N SER A 263 -21.02 -12.01 -1.31
CA SER A 263 -21.16 -10.55 -1.44
C SER A 263 -21.46 -9.82 -0.12
N SER A 264 -20.75 -10.18 0.95
CA SER A 264 -20.89 -9.57 2.26
C SER A 264 -19.73 -8.66 2.67
N VAL A 265 -18.61 -8.67 1.94
CA VAL A 265 -17.36 -7.97 2.29
C VAL A 265 -17.03 -6.92 1.23
N ASP A 266 -16.61 -5.72 1.66
CA ASP A 266 -16.22 -4.63 0.76
C ASP A 266 -14.75 -4.77 0.34
N HIS A 267 -13.87 -5.04 1.31
CA HIS A 267 -12.44 -5.20 1.07
C HIS A 267 -11.87 -6.44 1.76
N VAL A 268 -11.04 -7.18 1.03
CA VAL A 268 -10.28 -8.32 1.55
C VAL A 268 -8.79 -8.02 1.42
N TYR A 269 -8.02 -8.44 2.42
CA TYR A 269 -6.59 -8.26 2.47
C TYR A 269 -5.90 -9.57 2.82
N THR A 270 -4.68 -9.73 2.35
CA THR A 270 -3.80 -10.79 2.84
C THR A 270 -2.34 -10.34 2.80
N ASN A 271 -1.55 -10.83 3.75
CA ASN A 271 -0.13 -10.60 3.83
C ASN A 271 0.60 -11.94 3.90
N VAL A 272 1.30 -12.27 2.83
CA VAL A 272 2.26 -13.38 2.78
C VAL A 272 1.58 -14.70 3.17
N LEU A 273 0.36 -14.93 2.67
CA LEU A 273 -0.43 -16.13 2.97
C LEU A 273 -0.21 -17.23 1.93
N LEU A 274 0.00 -16.88 0.65
CA LEU A 274 -0.03 -17.87 -0.44
C LEU A 274 1.00 -18.98 -0.24
N HIS A 275 2.17 -18.61 0.28
CA HIS A 275 3.28 -19.52 0.56
C HIS A 275 2.98 -20.54 1.69
N MET A 276 1.91 -20.33 2.46
CA MET A 276 1.44 -21.19 3.55
C MET A 276 0.31 -22.14 3.13
N LEU A 277 -0.27 -21.96 1.94
CA LEU A 277 -1.38 -22.78 1.45
C LEU A 277 -0.89 -24.16 0.95
N LYS A 278 -0.87 -25.17 1.82
CA LYS A 278 -0.35 -26.51 1.48
C LYS A 278 -1.50 -27.53 1.38
N GLU A 279 -1.40 -28.46 0.43
CA GLU A 279 -2.19 -29.70 0.44
C GLU A 279 -1.57 -30.66 1.47
N ASP A 280 -2.40 -31.29 2.30
CA ASP A 280 -1.95 -32.27 3.30
C ASP A 280 -1.03 -33.33 2.65
N GLY A 281 0.15 -33.53 3.24
CA GLY A 281 1.12 -34.54 2.80
C GLY A 281 1.97 -34.18 1.56
N THR A 282 1.82 -32.99 0.99
CA THR A 282 2.66 -32.52 -0.13
C THR A 282 3.68 -31.46 0.30
N LYS A 283 4.87 -31.46 -0.30
CA LYS A 283 5.94 -30.49 -0.01
C LYS A 283 5.77 -29.13 -0.72
N GLY A 284 4.73 -28.95 -1.54
CA GLY A 284 4.56 -27.75 -2.37
C GLY A 284 3.16 -27.16 -2.26
N VAL A 285 3.10 -25.83 -2.19
CA VAL A 285 1.84 -25.08 -2.42
C VAL A 285 1.35 -25.40 -3.82
N ASN A 286 0.13 -25.91 -3.92
CA ASN A 286 -0.49 -26.31 -5.17
C ASN A 286 -1.31 -25.13 -5.72
N GLN A 287 -1.09 -24.76 -6.98
CA GLN A 287 -1.86 -23.76 -7.72
C GLN A 287 -3.38 -23.86 -7.49
N LYS A 288 -3.88 -25.09 -7.26
CA LYS A 288 -5.27 -25.38 -6.87
C LYS A 288 -5.74 -24.64 -5.60
N MET A 289 -4.92 -24.60 -4.55
CA MET A 289 -5.27 -23.92 -3.30
C MET A 289 -5.32 -22.41 -3.47
N VAL A 290 -4.39 -21.83 -4.25
CA VAL A 290 -4.43 -20.41 -4.61
C VAL A 290 -5.67 -20.09 -5.43
N LYS A 291 -6.04 -20.95 -6.39
CA LYS A 291 -7.29 -20.80 -7.14
C LYS A 291 -8.52 -20.88 -6.24
N GLN A 292 -8.55 -21.83 -5.30
CA GLN A 292 -9.65 -21.96 -4.34
C GLN A 292 -9.76 -20.74 -3.43
N LEU A 293 -8.64 -20.19 -2.95
CA LEU A 293 -8.62 -18.94 -2.20
C LEU A 293 -9.22 -17.81 -3.05
N LEU A 294 -8.79 -17.65 -4.30
CA LEU A 294 -9.31 -16.62 -5.19
C LEU A 294 -10.82 -16.77 -5.41
N ASP A 295 -11.32 -17.99 -5.59
CA ASP A 295 -12.75 -18.27 -5.75
C ASP A 295 -13.56 -17.92 -4.51
N GLU A 296 -13.05 -18.25 -3.33
CA GLU A 296 -13.68 -17.90 -2.06
C GLU A 296 -13.67 -16.39 -1.81
N VAL A 297 -12.57 -15.70 -2.12
CA VAL A 297 -12.49 -14.24 -2.02
C VAL A 297 -13.47 -13.58 -2.99
N PHE A 298 -13.53 -14.06 -4.24
CA PHE A 298 -14.47 -13.56 -5.23
C PHE A 298 -15.92 -13.76 -4.79
N ARG A 299 -16.23 -14.90 -4.17
CA ARG A 299 -17.56 -15.21 -3.63
C ARG A 299 -17.97 -14.20 -2.56
N VAL A 300 -17.14 -13.97 -1.54
CA VAL A 300 -17.49 -13.11 -0.38
C VAL A 300 -17.46 -11.62 -0.70
N LEU A 301 -16.69 -11.19 -1.71
CA LEU A 301 -16.64 -9.80 -2.13
C LEU A 301 -17.98 -9.35 -2.74
N LYS A 302 -18.40 -8.14 -2.39
CA LYS A 302 -19.46 -7.41 -3.09
C LYS A 302 -19.00 -7.05 -4.52
N PRO A 303 -19.92 -6.84 -5.47
CA PRO A 303 -19.59 -6.16 -6.73
C PRO A 303 -18.89 -4.83 -6.46
N GLY A 304 -17.79 -4.55 -7.16
CA GLY A 304 -16.91 -3.39 -6.91
C GLY A 304 -15.96 -3.56 -5.72
N GLY A 305 -16.09 -4.64 -4.94
CA GLY A 305 -15.22 -4.93 -3.81
C GLY A 305 -13.81 -5.35 -4.25
N ARG A 306 -12.82 -5.09 -3.40
CA ARG A 306 -11.39 -5.25 -3.73
C ARG A 306 -10.68 -6.28 -2.87
N PHE A 307 -9.80 -7.06 -3.49
CA PHE A 307 -8.82 -7.92 -2.84
C PHE A 307 -7.43 -7.34 -3.02
N ASN A 308 -6.80 -6.92 -1.93
CA ASN A 308 -5.45 -6.37 -1.93
C ASN A 308 -4.50 -7.37 -1.28
N LEU A 309 -3.47 -7.79 -2.00
CA LEU A 309 -2.54 -8.81 -1.52
C LEU A 309 -1.10 -8.34 -1.65
N VAL A 310 -0.29 -8.71 -0.66
CA VAL A 310 1.17 -8.58 -0.67
C VAL A 310 1.76 -9.94 -0.37
N GLU A 311 2.50 -10.50 -1.31
CA GLU A 311 2.82 -11.92 -1.31
C GLU A 311 4.27 -12.19 -1.71
N ARG A 312 4.83 -13.28 -1.19
CA ARG A 312 6.09 -13.85 -1.65
C ARG A 312 5.85 -14.86 -2.76
N ALA A 313 6.91 -15.24 -3.45
CA ALA A 313 6.85 -16.41 -4.32
C ALA A 313 6.45 -17.67 -3.51
N TYR A 314 5.70 -18.57 -4.14
CA TYR A 314 5.10 -19.75 -3.51
C TYR A 314 5.29 -21.01 -4.37
N GLY A 315 5.11 -22.18 -3.76
CA GLY A 315 5.16 -23.46 -4.48
C GLY A 315 6.53 -23.70 -5.13
N THR A 316 6.53 -24.06 -6.41
CA THR A 316 7.76 -24.29 -7.19
C THR A 316 8.59 -23.04 -7.40
N TYR A 317 8.01 -21.85 -7.20
CA TYR A 317 8.67 -20.56 -7.29
C TYR A 317 9.37 -20.16 -5.97
N GLN A 318 9.52 -21.05 -4.98
CA GLN A 318 10.28 -20.73 -3.76
C GLN A 318 11.78 -21.02 -3.88
N GLN A 319 12.24 -21.57 -5.01
CA GLN A 319 13.50 -22.28 -5.08
C GLN A 319 14.69 -21.45 -5.59
N SER A 320 14.52 -20.20 -6.04
CA SER A 320 15.64 -19.38 -6.51
C SER A 320 15.90 -18.12 -5.66
N HIS A 321 17.18 -17.83 -5.42
CA HIS A 321 17.67 -16.68 -4.66
C HIS A 321 17.72 -15.36 -5.48
N TYR A 322 17.10 -15.30 -6.67
CA TYR A 322 17.37 -14.24 -7.66
C TYR A 322 16.13 -13.50 -8.23
N GLY A 323 14.96 -13.56 -7.57
CA GLY A 323 13.82 -12.67 -7.86
C GLY A 323 13.00 -12.95 -9.13
N GLU A 324 13.51 -13.74 -10.09
CA GLU A 324 12.74 -14.21 -11.27
C GLU A 324 11.47 -15.00 -10.88
N ASP A 325 11.54 -15.67 -9.74
CA ASP A 325 10.46 -16.47 -9.17
C ASP A 325 9.25 -15.62 -8.74
N THR A 326 9.50 -14.41 -8.21
CA THR A 326 8.44 -13.50 -7.74
C THR A 326 7.64 -12.93 -8.91
N VAL A 327 8.30 -12.63 -10.04
CA VAL A 327 7.64 -12.19 -11.27
C VAL A 327 6.76 -13.31 -11.86
N SER A 328 7.27 -14.54 -11.84
CA SER A 328 6.54 -15.72 -12.32
C SER A 328 5.33 -16.03 -11.44
N ALA A 329 5.50 -16.04 -10.11
CA ALA A 329 4.41 -16.22 -9.15
C ALA A 329 3.32 -15.14 -9.29
N LYS A 330 3.71 -13.88 -9.44
CA LYS A 330 2.79 -12.77 -9.69
C LYS A 330 1.97 -12.99 -10.97
N SER A 331 2.64 -13.38 -12.06
CA SER A 331 2.00 -13.64 -13.36
C SER A 331 1.01 -14.80 -13.27
N GLU A 332 1.34 -15.85 -12.52
CA GLU A 332 0.42 -16.95 -12.25
C GLU A 332 -0.81 -16.48 -11.46
N VAL A 333 -0.62 -15.71 -10.39
CA VAL A 333 -1.74 -15.18 -9.59
C VAL A 333 -2.67 -14.32 -10.45
N ILE A 334 -2.11 -13.46 -11.30
CA ILE A 334 -2.89 -12.67 -12.27
C ILE A 334 -3.70 -13.59 -13.20
N SER A 335 -3.06 -14.60 -13.78
CA SER A 335 -3.74 -15.55 -14.68
C SER A 335 -4.88 -16.29 -13.98
N LEU A 336 -4.70 -16.72 -12.72
CA LEU A 336 -5.74 -17.37 -11.93
C LEU A 336 -6.87 -16.41 -11.58
N ALA A 337 -6.54 -15.18 -11.15
CA ALA A 337 -7.51 -14.16 -10.80
C ALA A 337 -8.41 -13.79 -11.98
N LEU A 338 -7.84 -13.62 -13.17
CA LEU A 338 -8.59 -13.38 -14.40
C LEU A 338 -9.54 -14.55 -14.72
N ARG A 339 -9.10 -15.80 -14.52
CA ARG A 339 -9.96 -17.00 -14.69
C ARG A 339 -11.08 -17.09 -13.67
N THR A 340 -10.90 -16.56 -12.46
CA THR A 340 -11.95 -16.43 -11.45
C THR A 340 -12.94 -15.31 -11.78
N GLY A 341 -12.55 -14.33 -12.61
CA GLY A 341 -13.38 -13.20 -13.03
C GLY A 341 -13.02 -11.87 -12.37
N PHE A 342 -11.87 -11.79 -11.68
CA PHE A 342 -11.34 -10.51 -11.21
C PHE A 342 -10.84 -9.63 -12.35
N ILE A 343 -10.85 -8.32 -12.13
CA ILE A 343 -10.12 -7.34 -12.91
C ILE A 343 -8.87 -6.94 -12.14
N VAL A 344 -7.71 -6.86 -12.79
CA VAL A 344 -6.49 -6.32 -12.17
C VAL A 344 -6.57 -4.81 -12.22
N ARG A 345 -6.77 -4.17 -11.05
CA ARG A 345 -6.88 -2.71 -10.94
C ARG A 345 -5.54 -2.03 -10.90
N LYS A 346 -4.65 -2.53 -10.04
CA LYS A 346 -3.36 -1.92 -9.78
C LYS A 346 -2.33 -2.98 -9.45
N GLN A 347 -1.10 -2.73 -9.89
CA GLN A 347 0.05 -3.56 -9.57
C GLN A 347 1.16 -2.62 -9.08
N GLU A 348 1.72 -2.88 -7.91
CA GLU A 348 2.91 -2.16 -7.48
C GLU A 348 4.14 -2.85 -8.05
N MET A 349 4.99 -2.11 -8.79
CA MET A 349 6.21 -2.67 -9.38
C MET A 349 7.32 -2.87 -8.33
N LYS A 350 7.27 -2.16 -7.19
CA LYS A 350 8.29 -2.22 -6.14
C LYS A 350 7.63 -2.13 -4.76
N PRO A 351 7.22 -3.26 -4.16
CA PRO A 351 6.59 -3.24 -2.84
C PRO A 351 7.48 -2.56 -1.79
N LYS A 352 6.86 -1.65 -1.04
CA LYS A 352 7.51 -0.86 0.02
C LYS A 352 7.23 -1.45 1.39
N ARG A 353 8.22 -1.40 2.28
CA ARG A 353 8.05 -1.80 3.67
C ARG A 353 8.77 -0.89 4.63
N PHE A 354 8.25 -0.78 5.85
CA PHE A 354 8.99 -0.10 6.93
C PHE A 354 10.25 -0.89 7.30
N VAL A 355 11.35 -0.16 7.52
CA VAL A 355 12.64 -0.74 7.93
C VAL A 355 12.71 -0.92 9.46
N LEU A 356 12.09 0.00 10.21
CA LEU A 356 12.15 0.08 11.66
C LEU A 356 10.78 -0.21 12.30
N SER A 357 10.78 -0.93 13.43
CA SER A 357 9.56 -1.26 14.18
C SER A 357 8.80 -0.01 14.65
N GLY A 358 9.52 1.01 15.13
CA GLY A 358 8.94 2.29 15.57
C GLY A 358 8.28 3.10 14.46
N GLN A 359 8.53 2.75 13.19
CA GLN A 359 7.88 3.37 12.03
C GLN A 359 6.63 2.59 11.56
N GLN A 360 6.41 1.36 12.05
CA GLN A 360 5.26 0.56 11.66
C GLN A 360 3.94 1.21 12.09
N GLY A 361 3.03 1.37 11.14
CA GLY A 361 1.73 1.98 11.42
C GLY A 361 1.80 3.49 11.66
N THR A 362 2.88 4.19 11.26
CA THR A 362 2.95 5.67 11.35
C THR A 362 2.34 6.41 10.15
N THR A 363 1.86 5.67 9.13
CA THR A 363 1.23 6.28 7.96
C THR A 363 0.08 7.19 8.35
N CYS A 364 0.07 8.39 7.76
CA CYS A 364 -1.00 9.37 7.86
C CYS A 364 -1.78 9.43 6.53
N LEU A 365 -3.05 9.80 6.60
CA LEU A 365 -3.88 10.01 5.40
C LEU A 365 -4.30 11.47 5.32
N SER A 366 -4.19 12.02 4.12
CA SER A 366 -4.73 13.33 3.80
C SER A 366 -6.26 13.35 3.83
N ARG A 367 -6.81 14.56 3.65
CA ARG A 367 -8.25 14.75 3.43
C ARG A 367 -8.74 14.05 2.16
N ASN A 368 -7.94 14.03 1.09
CA ASN A 368 -8.28 13.36 -0.17
C ASN A 368 -7.75 11.92 -0.26
N GLY A 369 -7.35 11.33 0.86
CA GLY A 369 -6.93 9.93 0.91
C GLY A 369 -5.54 9.67 0.34
N VAL A 370 -4.72 10.70 0.14
CA VAL A 370 -3.29 10.54 -0.20
C VAL A 370 -2.53 10.15 1.05
N ALA A 371 -1.79 9.04 0.99
CA ALA A 371 -0.98 8.57 2.10
C ALA A 371 0.33 9.33 2.22
N TYR A 372 0.68 9.67 3.45
CA TYR A 372 1.94 10.32 3.83
C TYR A 372 2.64 9.47 4.88
N TYR A 373 3.96 9.39 4.80
CA TYR A 373 4.79 8.61 5.70
C TYR A 373 5.81 9.56 6.35
N PRO A 374 5.33 10.51 7.17
CA PRO A 374 6.20 11.48 7.80
C PRO A 374 7.18 10.75 8.72
N ASN A 375 8.44 11.13 8.65
CA ASN A 375 9.49 10.54 9.46
C ASN A 375 9.62 9.00 9.30
N ALA A 376 9.28 8.47 8.12
CA ALA A 376 9.44 7.05 7.80
C ALA A 376 10.63 6.81 6.86
N LEU A 377 11.27 5.64 7.03
CA LEU A 377 12.24 5.10 6.10
C LEU A 377 11.66 3.84 5.48
N LEU A 378 11.39 3.90 4.18
CA LEU A 378 10.81 2.78 3.44
C LEU A 378 11.89 2.04 2.65
N HIS A 379 11.87 0.72 2.72
CA HIS A 379 12.68 -0.16 1.87
C HIS A 379 11.83 -0.68 0.71
N CYS A 380 12.32 -0.50 -0.51
CA CYS A 380 11.74 -1.09 -1.71
C CYS A 380 12.34 -2.48 -1.92
N SER A 381 11.58 -3.54 -1.64
CA SER A 381 12.05 -4.91 -1.87
C SER A 381 11.67 -5.34 -3.29
N ARG A 382 12.61 -5.30 -4.24
CA ARG A 382 12.29 -5.54 -5.66
C ARG A 382 12.14 -7.02 -6.01
N GLN A 383 12.67 -7.91 -5.19
CA GLN A 383 12.84 -9.32 -5.54
C GLN A 383 12.10 -10.29 -4.60
N GLU A 384 11.73 -9.87 -3.38
CA GLU A 384 11.18 -10.79 -2.39
C GLU A 384 9.65 -10.84 -2.39
N PHE A 385 8.97 -9.76 -2.84
CA PHE A 385 7.52 -9.63 -2.76
C PHE A 385 6.92 -9.09 -4.05
N PHE A 386 5.65 -9.41 -4.29
CA PHE A 386 4.79 -8.73 -5.24
C PHE A 386 3.51 -8.24 -4.56
N ALA A 387 2.88 -7.22 -5.13
CA ALA A 387 1.64 -6.66 -4.61
C ALA A 387 0.63 -6.41 -5.73
N LEU A 388 -0.63 -6.75 -5.48
CA LEU A 388 -1.72 -6.67 -6.45
C LEU A 388 -3.01 -6.18 -5.79
N SER A 389 -3.77 -5.37 -6.52
CA SER A 389 -5.15 -5.04 -6.22
C SER A 389 -6.06 -5.64 -7.31
N LEU A 390 -6.93 -6.54 -6.89
CA LEU A 390 -7.89 -7.25 -7.72
C LEU A 390 -9.30 -6.75 -7.37
N GLU A 391 -10.14 -6.49 -8.37
CA GLU A 391 -11.52 -6.02 -8.16
C GLU A 391 -12.52 -7.00 -8.74
N LYS A 392 -13.59 -7.25 -7.97
CA LYS A 392 -14.76 -7.96 -8.48
C LYS A 392 -15.57 -6.98 -9.34
N PRO A 393 -15.85 -7.29 -10.63
CA PRO A 393 -16.60 -6.40 -11.49
C PRO A 393 -17.92 -5.95 -10.87
N SER A 394 -18.25 -4.66 -10.98
CA SER A 394 -19.58 -4.14 -10.67
C SER A 394 -20.60 -4.80 -11.59
N GLN A 395 -21.78 -5.15 -11.06
CA GLN A 395 -22.89 -5.67 -11.86
C GLN A 395 -23.52 -4.52 -12.67
N THR A 396 -22.81 -4.03 -13.67
CA THR A 396 -23.31 -3.10 -14.68
C THR A 396 -22.58 -3.38 -15.98
N GLN A 397 -23.17 -4.26 -16.78
CA GLN A 397 -23.15 -4.22 -18.24
C GLN A 397 -24.57 -4.40 -18.76
#